data_AF-A0A661RCN7-F1
#
_entry.id   AF-A0A661RCN7-F1
#
_cell.length_a   1.000
_cell.length_b   1.000
_cell.length_c   1.000
_cell.angle_alpha   90.00
_cell.angle_beta   90.00
_cell.angle_gamma   90.00
#
_symmetry.space_group_name_H-M   'P 1'
#
loop_
_entity.id
_entity.type
_entity.pdbx_description
1 polymer ?
#
loop_
_entity_poly.entity_id
_entity_poly.type
_entity_poly.pdbx_seq_one_letter_code
_entity_poly.pdbx_strand_id
1 'polypeptide(L)'
;SEFLANLKAGGAIDHESDPGLQQAGRAAVKDFCSKTGINLAGFDLIFSESEKMPEPYFLEINYFFGRRGLGGSHAYYELLSSAISKWLERIGLSL
;
A
#
# COMPACT_ATOMS: atom_id res chain seq x y z
N SER A 1 -18.20 -19.57 8.49
CA SER A 1 -17.01 -19.69 7.63
C SER A 1 -15.96 -18.75 8.18
N GLU A 2 -14.74 -19.21 8.47
CA GLU A 2 -13.65 -18.30 8.81
C GLU A 2 -13.11 -17.68 7.51
N PHE A 3 -13.05 -16.35 7.45
CA PHE A 3 -12.32 -15.65 6.40
C PHE A 3 -10.83 -15.84 6.67
N LEU A 4 -10.19 -16.75 5.92
CA LEU A 4 -8.76 -16.96 5.97
C LEU A 4 -8.10 -15.94 5.03
N ALA A 5 -7.65 -14.82 5.57
CA ALA A 5 -6.63 -14.03 4.88
C ALA A 5 -5.41 -14.96 4.74
N ASN A 6 -4.86 -15.12 3.52
CA ASN A 6 -3.83 -16.13 3.19
C ASN A 6 -2.68 -16.19 4.21
N LEU A 7 -2.29 -15.05 4.79
CA LEU A 7 -1.26 -14.96 5.84
C LEU A 7 -1.64 -15.66 7.17
N LYS A 8 -2.92 -15.64 7.57
CA LYS A 8 -3.39 -16.32 8.80
C LYS A 8 -3.37 -17.85 8.64
N ALA A 9 -3.42 -18.36 7.41
CA ALA A 9 -3.44 -19.78 7.09
C ALA A 9 -2.07 -20.34 6.66
N GLY A 10 -0.97 -19.60 6.87
CA GLY A 10 0.39 -20.05 6.56
C GLY A 10 0.97 -19.54 5.24
N GLY A 11 0.26 -18.66 4.53
CA GLY A 11 0.85 -17.91 3.41
C GLY A 11 1.99 -17.01 3.88
N ALA A 12 3.05 -16.94 3.09
CA ALA A 12 4.18 -16.05 3.32
C ALA A 12 4.13 -14.85 2.37
N ILE A 13 4.69 -13.72 2.79
CA ILE A 13 4.94 -12.58 1.90
C ILE A 13 6.27 -12.85 1.20
N ASP A 14 6.24 -12.92 -0.13
CA ASP A 14 7.44 -12.95 -0.94
C ASP A 14 7.82 -11.53 -1.33
N HIS A 15 9.00 -11.10 -0.87
CA HIS A 15 9.52 -9.76 -1.13
C HIS A 15 10.41 -9.70 -2.37
N GLU A 16 10.83 -10.84 -2.92
CA GLU A 16 11.84 -10.95 -3.97
C GLU A 16 11.22 -11.26 -5.35
N SER A 17 10.00 -11.79 -5.37
CA SER A 17 9.29 -12.10 -6.63
C SER A 17 8.98 -10.85 -7.46
N ASP A 18 9.23 -10.97 -8.77
CA ASP A 18 8.84 -10.01 -9.81
C ASP A 18 9.14 -8.53 -9.51
N PRO A 19 10.42 -8.15 -9.30
CA PRO A 19 10.80 -6.79 -8.90
C PRO A 19 10.35 -5.71 -9.90
N GLY A 20 10.23 -6.07 -11.20
CA GLY A 20 9.71 -5.18 -12.23
C GLY A 20 8.23 -4.84 -12.03
N LEU A 21 7.38 -5.83 -11.74
CA LEU A 21 5.97 -5.62 -11.45
C LEU A 21 5.77 -4.87 -10.14
N GLN A 22 6.57 -5.19 -9.12
CA GLN A 22 6.56 -4.41 -7.89
C GLN A 22 6.90 -2.93 -8.11
N GLN A 23 7.88 -2.63 -8.98
CA GLN A 23 8.23 -1.25 -9.30
C GLN A 23 7.10 -0.55 -10.07
N ALA A 24 6.49 -1.22 -11.05
CA ALA A 24 5.35 -0.71 -11.80
C ALA A 24 4.16 -0.39 -10.88
N GLY A 25 3.83 -1.29 -9.96
CA GLY A 25 2.78 -1.07 -8.96
C GLY A 25 3.07 0.11 -8.03
N ARG A 26 4.30 0.21 -7.51
CA ARG A 26 4.72 1.37 -6.69
C ARG A 26 4.64 2.68 -7.46
N ALA A 27 4.99 2.70 -8.74
CA ALA A 27 4.89 3.89 -9.59
C ALA A 27 3.43 4.30 -9.79
N ALA A 28 2.55 3.35 -10.11
CA ALA A 28 1.13 3.60 -10.29
C ALA A 28 0.46 4.14 -9.01
N VAL A 29 0.76 3.55 -7.84
CA VAL A 29 0.23 4.03 -6.55
C VAL A 29 0.71 5.45 -6.24
N LYS A 30 1.98 5.77 -6.51
CA LYS A 30 2.51 7.14 -6.31
C LYS A 30 1.80 8.15 -7.20
N ASP A 31 1.64 7.84 -8.48
CA ASP A 31 0.91 8.69 -9.42
C ASP A 31 -0.55 8.89 -8.98
N PHE A 32 -1.24 7.81 -8.62
CA PHE A 32 -2.61 7.85 -8.09
C PHE A 32 -2.73 8.73 -6.84
N CYS A 33 -1.83 8.58 -5.87
CA CYS A 33 -1.82 9.41 -4.66
C CYS A 33 -1.56 10.89 -4.97
N SER A 34 -0.71 11.21 -5.94
CA SER A 34 -0.45 12.60 -6.35
C SER A 34 -1.70 13.29 -6.92
N LYS A 35 -2.52 12.53 -7.65
CA LYS A 35 -3.76 13.01 -8.28
C LYS A 35 -4.93 13.11 -7.31
N THR A 36 -4.99 12.24 -6.30
CA THR A 36 -6.12 12.13 -5.35
C THR A 36 -5.87 12.82 -4.02
N GLY A 37 -4.61 13.08 -3.66
CA GLY A 37 -4.22 13.67 -2.39
C GLY A 37 -4.21 12.69 -1.21
N ILE A 38 -4.30 11.38 -1.46
CA ILE A 38 -4.19 10.35 -0.41
C ILE A 38 -2.80 10.40 0.24
N ASN A 39 -2.78 10.54 1.57
CA ASN A 39 -1.55 10.65 2.34
C ASN A 39 -1.10 9.30 2.95
N LEU A 40 -2.04 8.40 3.26
CA LEU A 40 -1.77 7.06 3.78
C LEU A 40 -2.93 6.11 3.47
N ALA A 41 -2.66 5.03 2.75
CA ALA A 41 -3.57 3.92 2.51
C ALA A 41 -2.77 2.68 2.08
N GLY A 42 -3.32 1.48 2.30
CA GLY A 42 -2.89 0.25 1.66
C GLY A 42 -3.58 0.09 0.31
N PHE A 43 -2.86 -0.46 -0.67
CA PHE A 43 -3.36 -0.67 -2.02
C PHE A 43 -3.13 -2.12 -2.42
N ASP A 44 -4.17 -2.76 -2.91
CA ASP A 44 -4.07 -4.09 -3.49
C ASP A 44 -4.10 -3.95 -5.02
N LEU A 45 -3.08 -4.52 -5.65
CA LEU A 45 -2.89 -4.48 -7.10
C LEU A 45 -2.84 -5.91 -7.62
N ILE A 46 -3.37 -6.10 -8.83
CA ILE A 46 -3.25 -7.36 -9.57
C ILE A 46 -2.65 -7.09 -10.95
N PHE A 47 -1.93 -8.08 -11.47
CA PHE A 47 -1.29 -8.05 -12.79
C PHE A 47 -1.80 -9.25 -13.59
N SER A 48 -2.08 -9.04 -14.88
CA SER A 48 -2.49 -10.14 -15.75
C SER A 48 -1.30 -11.00 -16.16
N GLU A 49 -1.35 -12.31 -15.93
CA GLU A 49 -0.32 -13.23 -16.42
C GLU A 49 -0.32 -13.39 -17.95
N SER A 50 -1.44 -13.06 -18.62
CA SER A 50 -1.59 -13.24 -20.07
C SER A 50 -0.97 -12.11 -20.89
N GLU A 51 -0.60 -11.00 -20.25
CA GLU A 51 -0.04 -9.83 -20.90
C GLU A 51 1.48 -9.87 -20.90
N LYS A 52 2.10 -9.54 -22.05
CA LYS A 52 3.57 -9.48 -22.16
C LYS A 52 4.19 -8.36 -21.32
N MET A 53 3.43 -7.29 -21.09
CA MET A 53 3.79 -6.15 -20.26
C MET A 53 2.56 -5.76 -19.45
N PRO A 54 2.30 -6.46 -18.34
CA PRO A 54 1.07 -6.26 -17.60
C PRO A 54 1.07 -4.93 -16.87
N GLU A 55 -0.03 -4.20 -17.01
CA GLU A 55 -0.27 -2.98 -16.24
C GLU A 55 -0.85 -3.32 -14.85
N PRO A 56 -0.59 -2.49 -13.83
CA PRO A 56 -1.18 -2.67 -12.51
C PRO A 56 -2.67 -2.31 -12.52
N TYR A 57 -3.52 -3.27 -12.16
CA TYR A 57 -4.94 -3.02 -11.92
C TYR A 57 -5.21 -2.84 -10.43
N PHE A 58 -5.86 -1.72 -10.07
CA PHE A 58 -6.23 -1.41 -8.69
C PHE A 58 -7.48 -2.19 -8.29
N LEU A 59 -7.35 -3.03 -7.25
CA LEU A 59 -8.44 -3.85 -6.75
C LEU A 59 -9.09 -3.22 -5.50
N GLU A 60 -8.27 -2.74 -4.56
CA GLU A 60 -8.75 -2.21 -3.28
C GLU A 60 -7.89 -1.05 -2.77
N ILE A 61 -8.53 -0.11 -2.07
CA ILE A 61 -7.87 0.96 -1.32
C ILE A 61 -8.34 0.88 0.13
N ASN A 62 -7.41 0.59 1.04
CA ASN A 62 -7.66 0.39 2.46
C ASN A 62 -7.09 1.53 3.30
N TYR A 63 -7.94 2.27 4.01
CA TYR A 63 -7.47 3.26 5.00
C TYR A 63 -7.23 2.64 6.38
N PHE A 64 -7.74 1.43 6.60
CA PHE A 64 -7.52 0.62 7.80
C PHE A 64 -7.05 -0.76 7.36
N PHE A 65 -5.79 -1.10 7.66
CA PHE A 65 -5.20 -2.38 7.25
C PHE A 65 -4.49 -3.07 8.42
N GLY A 66 -4.31 -4.38 8.26
CA GLY A 66 -3.64 -5.22 9.24
C GLY A 66 -2.22 -4.73 9.51
N ARG A 67 -1.94 -4.41 10.78
CA ARG A 67 -0.67 -3.77 11.17
C ARG A 67 0.47 -4.77 11.40
N ARG A 68 0.17 -6.08 11.51
CA ARG A 68 1.18 -7.10 11.82
C ARG A 68 2.30 -7.15 10.78
N GLY A 69 1.95 -7.08 9.49
CA GLY A 69 2.92 -7.06 8.40
C GLY A 69 3.77 -5.79 8.32
N LEU A 70 3.45 -4.77 9.14
CA LEU A 70 4.17 -3.49 9.20
C LEU A 70 4.98 -3.32 10.49
N GLY A 71 5.09 -4.36 11.33
CA GLY A 71 5.74 -4.25 12.64
C GLY A 71 4.79 -3.89 13.80
N GLY A 72 3.47 -3.99 13.58
CA GLY A 72 2.44 -3.78 14.60
C GLY A 72 1.96 -2.34 14.70
N SER A 73 1.25 -2.03 15.79
CA SER A 73 0.60 -0.72 15.97
C SER A 73 1.58 0.45 16.03
N HIS A 74 2.75 0.26 16.61
CA HIS A 74 3.73 1.33 16.77
C HIS A 74 4.19 1.89 15.41
N ALA A 75 4.68 1.02 14.53
CA ALA A 75 5.10 1.39 13.18
C ALA A 75 3.96 2.01 12.35
N TYR A 76 2.72 1.55 12.53
CA TYR A 76 1.57 2.19 11.90
C TYR A 76 1.38 3.64 12.37
N TYR A 77 1.50 3.90 13.68
CA TYR A 77 1.37 5.26 14.19
C TYR A 77 2.52 6.17 13.75
N GLU A 78 3.75 5.66 13.60
CA GLU A 78 4.85 6.43 13.01
C GLU A 78 4.53 6.86 11.58
N LEU A 79 4.01 5.95 10.74
CA LEU A 79 3.58 6.26 9.39
C LEU A 79 2.45 7.29 9.38
N LEU A 80 1.44 7.11 10.25
CA LEU A 80 0.31 8.01 10.36
C LEU A 80 0.73 9.42 10.80
N SER A 81 1.53 9.53 11.87
CA SER A 81 2.06 10.80 12.35
C SER A 81 2.90 11.49 11.28
N SER A 82 3.77 10.76 10.57
CA SER A 82 4.54 11.32 9.46
C SER A 82 3.65 11.83 8.32
N ALA A 83 2.59 11.09 7.96
CA ALA A 83 1.66 11.51 6.93
C ALA A 83 0.87 12.77 7.34
N ILE A 84 0.46 12.87 8.60
CA ILE A 84 -0.22 14.06 9.16
C ILE A 84 0.71 15.27 9.13
N SER A 85 1.96 15.15 9.61
CA SER A 85 2.92 16.25 9.61
C SER A 85 3.16 16.80 8.19
N LYS A 86 3.43 15.91 7.23
CA LYS A 86 3.61 16.29 5.81
C LYS A 86 2.37 16.94 5.21
N TRP A 87 1.19 16.48 5.60
CA TRP A 87 -0.08 17.06 5.16
C TRP A 87 -0.25 18.48 5.70
N LEU A 88 -0.01 18.69 7.00
CA LEU A 88 -0.08 20.00 7.65
C LEU A 88 0.91 21.00 7.03
N GLU A 89 2.16 20.57 6.80
CA GLU A 89 3.18 21.37 6.11
C GLU A 89 2.71 21.81 4.72
N ARG A 90 2.14 20.88 3.93
CA ARG A 90 1.65 21.16 2.58
C ARG A 90 0.55 22.23 2.55
N ILE A 91 -0.27 22.32 3.60
CA ILE A 91 -1.35 23.30 3.70
C ILE A 91 -0.96 24.55 4.51
N GLY A 92 0.32 24.70 4.89
CA GLY A 92 0.84 25.88 5.59
C GLY A 92 0.49 25.95 7.07
N LEU A 93 0.19 24.81 7.70
CA LEU A 93 -0.18 24.69 9.12
C LEU A 93 0.90 23.99 9.97
N SER A 94 2.18 24.07 9.59
CA SER A 94 3.25 23.43 10.37
C SER A 94 3.27 23.95 11.81
N LEU A 95 3.31 23.02 12.77
CA LEU A 95 3.51 23.30 14.19
C LEU A 95 4.94 23.76 14.48
#